data_AF-A0A8K0UAL7-F1
#
_entry.id   AF-A0A8K0UAL7-F1
#
_cell.length_a   1.000
_cell.length_b   1.000
_cell.length_c   1.000
_cell.angle_alpha   90.00
_cell.angle_beta   90.00
_cell.angle_gamma   90.00
#
_symmetry.space_group_name_H-M   'P 1'
#
loop_
_entity.id
_entity.type
_entity.pdbx_description
1 polymer ?
#
loop_
_entity_poly.entity_id
_entity_poly.type
_entity_poly.pdbx_seq_one_letter_code
_entity_poly.pdbx_strand_id
1 'polypeptide(L)' 'VFISVTMSLAVFEISGCVENGVEDIPRMSMSDGTVSRPELFHCRITPRSAKAEALTRG' A
#
# COMPACT_ATOMS: atom_id res chain seq x y z
N VAL A 1 -1.29 8.57 -13.31
CA VAL A 1 -1.79 7.46 -12.46
C VAL A 1 -1.40 6.10 -13.02
N PHE A 2 -1.65 5.78 -14.30
CA PHE A 2 -1.32 4.45 -14.84
C PHE A 2 0.14 4.03 -14.61
N ILE A 3 1.10 4.81 -15.10
CA ILE A 3 2.52 4.42 -14.99
C ILE A 3 3.01 4.36 -13.54
N SER A 4 2.55 5.26 -12.68
CA SER A 4 2.91 5.26 -11.26
C SER A 4 2.39 4.02 -10.53
N VAL A 5 1.16 3.59 -10.84
CA VAL A 5 0.58 2.35 -10.30
C VAL A 5 1.37 1.14 -10.82
N THR A 6 1.59 1.05 -12.13
CA THR A 6 2.32 -0.07 -12.74
C THR A 6 3.74 -0.20 -12.20
N MET A 7 4.49 0.90 -12.09
CA MET A 7 5.84 0.88 -11.53
C MET A 7 5.85 0.47 -10.06
N SER A 8 4.90 0.97 -9.27
CA SER A 8 4.79 0.60 -7.85
C SER A 8 4.51 -0.89 -7.69
N LEU A 9 3.56 -1.45 -8.46
CA LEU A 9 3.20 -2.88 -8.40
C LEU A 9 4.24 -3.81 -9.04
N ALA A 10 5.09 -3.28 -9.93
CA ALA A 10 6.22 -4.03 -10.49
C ALA A 10 7.33 -4.25 -9.44
N VAL A 11 7.53 -3.28 -8.54
CA VAL A 11 8.60 -3.30 -7.53
C VAL A 11 8.11 -3.87 -6.19
N PHE A 12 6.89 -3.53 -5.80
CA PHE A 12 6.33 -3.83 -4.48
C PHE A 12 5.12 -4.76 -4.55
N GLU A 13 5.06 -5.64 -3.57
CA GLU A 13 3.86 -6.36 -3.20
C GLU A 13 3.14 -5.53 -2.14
N ILE A 14 1.85 -5.25 -2.39
CA ILE A 14 0.99 -4.46 -1.50
C ILE A 14 -0.14 -5.37 -1.05
N SER A 15 -0.27 -5.57 0.26
CA SER A 15 -1.28 -6.45 0.88
C SER A 15 -1.89 -5.82 2.13
N GLY A 16 -2.96 -6.41 2.65
CA GLY A 16 -3.57 -6.01 3.92
C GLY A 16 -2.57 -6.09 5.07
N CYS A 17 -2.70 -5.19 6.05
CA CYS A 17 -1.87 -5.24 7.25
C CYS A 17 -2.46 -6.26 8.24
N VAL A 18 -1.60 -7.02 8.91
CA VAL A 18 -2.01 -7.85 10.06
C VAL A 18 -1.35 -7.26 11.29
N GLU A 19 -2.15 -6.63 12.15
CA GLU A 19 -1.69 -6.03 13.40
C GLU A 19 -2.13 -6.90 14.56
N ASN A 20 -1.17 -7.33 15.40
CA ASN A 20 -1.43 -8.19 16.56
C ASN A 20 -2.19 -9.50 16.23
N GLY A 21 -2.01 -10.03 15.01
CA GLY A 21 -2.68 -11.25 14.56
C GLY A 21 -4.10 -11.05 14.03
N VAL A 22 -4.60 -9.81 13.97
CA VAL A 22 -5.89 -9.46 13.39
C VAL A 22 -5.67 -8.74 12.05
N GLU A 23 -6.39 -9.16 11.01
CA GLU A 23 -6.37 -8.50 9.71
C GLU A 23 -7.06 -7.12 9.82
N ASP A 24 -6.32 -6.06 9.53
CA ASP A 24 -6.83 -4.68 9.48
C ASP A 24 -7.48 -4.46 8.10
N ILE A 25 -8.79 -4.74 8.02
CA ILE A 25 -9.57 -4.58 6.80
C ILE A 25 -9.95 -3.10 6.66
N PRO A 26 -9.56 -2.43 5.55
CA PRO A 26 -9.92 -1.03 5.32
C PRO A 26 -11.43 -0.83 5.34
N ARG A 27 -11.90 0.15 6.12
CA ARG A 27 -13.31 0.53 6.11
C ARG A 27 -13.62 1.30 4.83
N MET A 28 -14.80 1.04 4.25
CA MET A 28 -15.28 1.79 3.09
C MET A 28 -15.90 3.13 3.51
N SER A 29 -15.16 3.89 4.31
CA SER A 29 -15.48 5.25 4.76
C SER A 29 -14.67 6.26 3.95
N MET A 30 -15.29 7.41 3.67
CA MET A 30 -14.67 8.51 2.93
C MET A 30 -14.44 9.69 3.85
N SER A 31 -13.35 10.42 3.67
CA SER A 31 -13.10 11.65 4.41
C SER A 31 -14.06 12.77 4.00
N ASP A 32 -14.56 13.53 4.97
CA ASP A 32 -15.35 14.73 4.71
C ASP A 32 -14.44 15.87 4.21
N GLY A 33 -14.56 16.21 2.93
CA GLY A 33 -13.80 17.28 2.30
C GLY A 33 -14.21 17.50 0.85
N THR A 34 -13.68 18.56 0.21
CA THR A 34 -13.96 18.88 -1.20
C THR A 34 -13.55 17.77 -2.17
N VAL A 35 -12.61 16.91 -1.77
CA VAL A 35 -12.16 15.75 -2.53
C VAL A 35 -12.49 14.48 -1.77
N SER A 36 -13.32 13.63 -2.37
CA SER A 36 -13.62 12.30 -1.83
C SER A 36 -12.38 11.41 -1.91
N ARG A 37 -11.90 10.97 -0.76
CA ARG A 37 -10.81 9.99 -0.62
C ARG A 37 -11.14 9.03 0.51
N PRO A 38 -10.66 7.78 0.42
CA PRO A 38 -10.78 6.84 1.53
C PRO A 38 -10.18 7.42 2.81
N GLU A 39 -10.72 7.01 3.96
CA GLU A 39 -10.04 7.23 5.24
C GLU A 39 -8.64 6.58 5.26
N LEU A 40 -7.79 7.04 6.17
CA LEU A 40 -6.46 6.45 6.33
C LEU A 40 -6.59 4.98 6.77
N PHE A 41 -5.86 4.11 6.09
CA PHE A 41 -5.77 2.68 6.40
C PHE A 41 -4.33 2.21 6.32
N HIS A 42 -4.00 1.16 7.06
CA HIS A 42 -2.67 0.55 6.99
C HIS A 42 -2.61 -0.51 5.89
N CYS A 43 -1.42 -0.65 5.29
CA CYS A 43 -1.12 -1.70 4.35
C CYS A 43 0.31 -2.18 4.53
N ARG A 44 0.56 -3.42 4.15
CA ARG A 44 1.90 -3.98 4.09
C ARG A 44 2.47 -3.76 2.69
N ILE A 45 3.64 -3.15 2.62
CA ILE A 45 4.37 -2.92 1.36
C ILE A 45 5.73 -3.59 1.49
N THR A 46 6.02 -4.57 0.65
CA THR A 46 7.29 -5.30 0.66
C THR A 46 7.89 -5.39 -0.75
N PRO A 47 9.21 -5.28 -0.93
CA PRO A 47 9.83 -5.51 -2.22
C PRO A 47 9.54 -6.92 -2.74
N ARG A 48 9.24 -7.05 -4.04
CA ARG A 48 8.91 -8.36 -4.67
C ARG A 48 10.12 -9.26 -4.90
N SER A 49 11.33 -8.72 -4.75
CA SER A 49 12.57 -9.47 -4.99
C SER A 49 13.75 -8.80 -4.30
N ALA A 50 14.85 -9.55 -4.13
CA ALA A 50 16.12 -9.00 -3.64
C ALA A 50 16.65 -7.86 -4.52
N LYS A 51 16.41 -7.91 -5.84
CA LYS A 51 16.78 -6.81 -6.76
C LYS A 51 15.97 -5.54 -6.46
N ALA A 52 14.66 -5.70 -6.21
CA ALA A 52 13.79 -4.58 -5.84
C ALA A 52 14.17 -4.01 -4.47
N GLU A 53 14.55 -4.86 -3.53
CA GLU A 53 15.03 -4.45 -2.20
C GLU A 53 16.35 -3.68 -2.26
N ALA A 54 17.26 -4.05 -3.17
CA ALA A 54 18.52 -3.32 -3.38
C ALA A 54 18.30 -1.88 -3.89
N LEU A 55 17.14 -1.56 -4.47
CA LEU A 55 16.81 -0.20 -4.89
C LEU A 55 16.35 0.68 -3.73
N THR A 56 15.94 0.09 -2.60
CA THR A 56 15.40 0.82 -1.44
C THR A 56 16.35 0.84 -0.24
N ARG A 57 17.36 -0.03 -0.22
CA ARG A 57 18.47 0.01 0.75
C ARG A 57 19.57 0.93 0.21
N GLY A 58 19.58 2.18 0.70
CA GLY A 58 20.66 3.15 0.47
C GLY A 58 21.94 2.81 1.23
#